data_AF-A0A1I8N4X7-F1
#
_entry.id   AF-A0A1I8N4X7-F1
#
_cell.length_a   1.000
_cell.length_b   1.000
_cell.length_c   1.000
_cell.angle_alpha   90.00
_cell.angle_beta   90.00
_cell.angle_gamma   90.00
#
_symmetry.space_group_name_H-M   'P 1'
#
loop_
_entity.id
_entity.type
_entity.pdbx_description
1 polymer ?
#
loop_
_entity_poly.entity_id
_entity_poly.type
_entity_poly.pdbx_seq_one_letter_code
_entity_poly.pdbx_strand_id
1 'polypeptide(L)'
;MKSLTLTFIVTLAIVYSLLHSSSGAVTTNENGESQFHFGFKTNNGYQRVEDIKFNKTSNAVADTKEEKTEDPVEFRGGYSFISADGYEYTVKYKANKNGFQPYVTAHKIKETS
;
A
#
# COMPACT_ATOMS: atom_id res chain seq x y z
N MET A 1 -32.84 -29.67 9.13
CA MET A 1 -32.26 -29.20 7.84
C MET A 1 -32.21 -27.67 7.73
N LYS A 2 -33.25 -26.91 8.10
CA LYS A 2 -33.25 -25.43 8.04
C LYS A 2 -32.26 -24.72 8.99
N SER A 3 -31.98 -25.31 10.16
CA SER A 3 -31.02 -24.74 11.13
C SER A 3 -29.56 -24.88 10.69
N LEU A 4 -29.21 -26.00 10.03
CA LEU A 4 -27.84 -26.27 9.60
C LEU A 4 -27.41 -25.34 8.44
N THR A 5 -28.33 -25.06 7.51
CA THR A 5 -28.08 -24.09 6.42
C THR A 5 -27.97 -22.67 6.94
N LEU A 6 -28.75 -22.29 7.95
CA LEU A 6 -28.68 -20.95 8.55
C LEU A 6 -27.36 -20.75 9.30
N THR A 7 -26.91 -21.73 10.09
CA THR A 7 -25.62 -21.68 10.78
C THR A 7 -24.46 -21.56 9.78
N PHE A 8 -24.51 -22.30 8.67
CA PHE A 8 -23.46 -22.26 7.64
C PHE A 8 -23.39 -20.91 6.91
N ILE A 9 -24.53 -20.27 6.64
CA ILE A 9 -24.57 -18.94 6.02
C ILE A 9 -24.03 -17.87 6.98
N VAL A 10 -24.39 -17.95 8.27
CA VAL A 10 -23.91 -17.02 9.30
C VAL A 10 -22.41 -17.16 9.50
N THR A 11 -21.87 -18.38 9.57
CA THR A 11 -20.42 -18.58 9.70
C THR A 11 -19.67 -18.12 8.45
N LEU A 12 -20.20 -18.36 7.25
CA LEU A 12 -19.59 -17.88 6.00
C LEU A 12 -19.58 -16.34 5.92
N ALA A 13 -20.65 -15.67 6.38
CA ALA A 13 -20.71 -14.21 6.41
C ALA A 13 -19.73 -13.58 7.42
N ILE A 14 -19.51 -14.23 8.58
CA ILE A 14 -18.54 -13.80 9.59
C ILE A 14 -17.09 -13.96 9.06
N VAL A 15 -16.80 -15.08 8.39
CA VAL A 15 -15.49 -15.30 7.77
C VAL A 15 -15.23 -14.29 6.65
N TYR A 16 -16.23 -14.00 5.82
CA TYR A 16 -16.13 -13.00 4.76
C TYR A 16 -15.85 -11.59 5.31
N SER A 17 -16.54 -11.19 6.39
CA SER A 17 -16.34 -9.85 7.00
C SER A 17 -14.97 -9.71 7.69
N LEU A 18 -14.42 -10.78 8.27
CA LEU A 18 -13.05 -10.81 8.81
C LEU A 18 -11.97 -10.70 7.72
N LEU A 19 -12.23 -11.19 6.50
CA LEU A 19 -11.27 -11.20 5.40
C LEU A 19 -11.16 -9.86 4.63
N HIS A 20 -12.14 -8.96 4.72
CA HIS A 20 -12.21 -7.74 3.90
C HIS A 20 -11.81 -6.44 4.61
N SER A 21 -11.22 -6.50 5.81
CA SER A 21 -10.79 -5.29 6.52
C SER A 21 -9.43 -4.78 6.00
N SER A 22 -9.44 -4.01 4.92
CA SER A 22 -8.33 -3.12 4.55
C SER A 22 -8.84 -1.75 4.10
N SER A 23 -9.64 -1.09 4.95
CA SER A 23 -9.93 0.32 4.77
C SER A 23 -8.70 1.13 5.16
N GLY A 24 -7.86 1.49 4.19
CA GLY A 24 -6.79 2.47 4.40
C GLY A 24 -7.40 3.83 4.73
N ALA A 25 -7.09 4.37 5.90
CA ALA A 25 -7.51 5.71 6.30
C ALA A 25 -6.34 6.69 6.12
N VAL A 26 -6.64 7.92 5.70
CA VAL A 26 -5.67 9.00 5.72
C VAL A 26 -5.57 9.53 7.16
N THR A 27 -4.38 9.49 7.75
CA THR A 27 -4.09 10.15 9.03
C THR A 27 -3.49 11.52 8.75
N THR A 28 -3.88 12.55 9.50
CA THR A 28 -3.30 13.89 9.38
C THR A 28 -2.83 14.33 10.76
N ASN A 29 -1.59 14.83 10.86
CA ASN A 29 -1.04 15.32 12.12
C ASN A 29 -1.33 16.82 12.33
N GLU A 30 -0.97 17.32 13.51
CA GLU A 30 -1.13 18.73 13.90
C GLU A 30 -0.38 19.72 13.00
N ASN A 31 0.65 19.24 12.29
CA ASN A 31 1.46 20.02 11.35
C ASN A 31 0.87 20.05 9.93
N GLY A 32 -0.28 19.40 9.69
CA GLY A 32 -0.91 19.31 8.36
C GLY A 32 -0.30 18.27 7.42
N GLU A 33 0.64 17.45 7.89
CA GLU A 33 1.17 16.31 7.14
C GLU A 33 0.14 15.17 7.17
N SER A 34 -0.31 14.77 5.98
CA SER A 34 -1.18 13.63 5.78
C SER A 34 -0.37 12.40 5.35
N GLN A 35 -0.78 11.26 5.86
CA GLN A 35 -0.19 9.94 5.63
C GLN A 35 -1.28 8.99 5.15
N PHE A 36 -0.96 8.16 4.15
CA PHE A 36 -1.76 7.01 3.76
C PHE A 36 -0.88 5.77 3.70
N HIS A 37 -1.31 4.70 4.34
CA HIS A 37 -0.62 3.41 4.32
C HIS A 37 -1.56 2.36 3.73
N PHE A 38 -1.04 1.55 2.81
CA PHE A 38 -1.71 0.33 2.39
C PHE A 38 -0.72 -0.79 2.12
N GLY A 39 -1.18 -2.02 2.27
CA GLY A 39 -0.40 -3.19 1.93
C GLY A 39 -1.27 -4.43 1.80
N PHE A 40 -0.78 -5.39 1.02
CA PHE A 40 -1.40 -6.70 0.87
C PHE A 40 -0.34 -7.77 0.62
N LYS A 41 -0.73 -9.01 0.92
CA LYS A 41 0.03 -10.21 0.60
C LYS A 41 -0.92 -11.27 0.07
N THR A 42 -0.54 -11.93 -1.00
CA THR A 42 -1.30 -13.02 -1.61
C THR A 42 -0.77 -14.38 -1.12
N ASN A 43 -1.57 -15.42 -1.31
CA ASN A 43 -1.18 -16.80 -1.00
C ASN A 43 -0.03 -17.31 -1.89
N ASN A 44 0.10 -16.81 -3.11
CA ASN A 44 1.17 -17.15 -4.04
C ASN A 44 2.45 -16.32 -3.85
N GLY A 45 2.61 -15.66 -2.69
CA GLY A 45 3.86 -15.01 -2.29
C GLY A 45 4.08 -13.61 -2.85
N TYR A 46 3.13 -13.04 -3.59
CA TYR A 46 3.21 -11.65 -4.02
C TYR A 46 2.84 -10.75 -2.85
N GLN A 47 3.60 -9.67 -2.68
CA GLN A 47 3.35 -8.69 -1.64
C GLN A 47 3.63 -7.28 -2.13
N ARG A 48 2.89 -6.32 -1.58
CA ARG A 48 3.09 -4.90 -1.82
C ARG A 48 2.76 -4.12 -0.55
N VAL A 49 3.58 -3.12 -0.27
CA VAL A 49 3.38 -2.14 0.79
C VAL A 49 3.70 -0.76 0.24
N GLU A 50 2.91 0.23 0.59
CA GLU A 50 3.12 1.62 0.19
C GLU A 50 2.68 2.59 1.28
N ASP A 51 3.56 3.54 1.54
CA ASP A 51 3.41 4.69 2.43
C ASP A 51 3.47 5.96 1.57
N ILE A 52 2.39 6.73 1.60
CA ILE A 52 2.29 8.03 0.92
C ILE A 52 2.26 9.11 1.97
N LYS A 53 3.16 10.08 1.86
CA LYS A 53 3.21 11.28 2.69
C LYS A 53 3.00 12.51 1.82
N PHE A 54 2.07 13.37 2.21
CA PHE A 54 1.79 14.61 1.50
C PHE A 54 1.41 15.70 2.50
N ASN A 55 1.86 16.93 2.25
CA ASN A 55 1.35 18.09 2.97
C ASN A 55 0.27 18.74 2.11
N LYS A 56 -0.92 18.95 2.67
CA LYS A 56 -1.98 19.67 1.95
C LYS A 56 -1.87 21.14 2.30
N THR A 57 -1.10 21.90 1.52
CA THR A 57 -1.05 23.36 1.67
C THR A 57 -2.28 23.97 0.99
N SER A 58 -3.48 23.76 1.54
CA SER A 58 -4.66 24.46 1.03
C SER A 58 -4.68 25.90 1.56
N ASN A 59 -3.87 26.77 0.97
CA ASN A 59 -4.22 28.19 0.92
C ASN A 59 -5.05 28.40 -0.34
N ALA A 60 -6.35 28.10 -0.21
CA ALA A 60 -7.33 28.77 -1.04
C ALA A 60 -7.39 30.22 -0.55
N VAL A 61 -6.84 31.14 -1.35
CA VAL A 61 -7.21 32.56 -1.57
C VAL A 61 -5.95 33.28 -2.07
N ALA A 62 -5.90 33.54 -3.37
CA ALA A 62 -5.70 34.88 -3.93
C ALA A 62 -5.33 34.76 -5.42
N ASP A 63 -6.13 35.44 -6.25
CA ASP A 63 -5.79 35.83 -7.62
C ASP A 63 -4.42 36.51 -7.67
N THR A 64 -3.34 35.76 -7.87
CA THR A 64 -2.09 36.33 -8.39
C THR A 64 -1.33 35.22 -9.11
N LYS A 65 -0.75 35.55 -10.28
CA LYS A 65 0.14 34.67 -11.05
C LYS A 65 1.41 34.37 -10.24
N GLU A 66 1.32 33.56 -9.20
CA GLU A 66 2.48 33.02 -8.52
C GLU A 66 2.70 31.59 -8.99
N GLU A 67 3.96 31.31 -9.31
CA GLU A 67 4.50 30.03 -9.73
C GLU A 67 3.92 28.92 -8.85
N LYS A 68 3.12 28.03 -9.45
CA LYS A 68 2.44 26.93 -8.76
C LYS A 68 3.51 26.00 -8.18
N THR A 69 3.92 26.28 -6.95
CA THR A 69 4.87 25.44 -6.23
C THR A 69 4.11 24.18 -5.89
N GLU A 70 4.45 23.05 -6.55
CA GLU A 70 3.78 21.78 -6.28
C GLU A 70 4.01 21.41 -4.81
N ASP A 71 2.92 21.06 -4.11
CA ASP A 71 3.01 20.57 -2.73
C ASP A 71 3.96 19.37 -2.67
N PRO A 72 4.87 19.30 -1.69
CA PRO A 72 5.80 18.19 -1.58
C PRO A 72 5.03 16.90 -1.27
N VAL A 73 5.10 15.95 -2.21
CA VAL A 73 4.62 14.57 -2.03
C VAL A 73 5.80 13.61 -2.07
N GLU A 74 5.84 12.68 -1.10
CA GLU A 74 6.81 11.60 -1.06
C GLU A 74 6.07 10.25 -1.03
N PHE A 75 6.40 9.39 -1.99
CA PHE A 75 5.95 8.01 -2.05
C PHE A 75 7.10 7.10 -1.63
N ARG A 76 6.85 6.20 -0.68
CA ARG A 76 7.76 5.13 -0.31
C ARG A 76 7.01 3.82 -0.40
N GLY A 77 7.62 2.82 -1.00
CA GLY A 77 6.97 1.53 -1.07
C GLY A 77 7.91 0.43 -1.46
N GLY A 78 7.33 -0.75 -1.55
CA GLY A 78 8.00 -1.89 -2.10
C GLY A 78 7.04 -2.98 -2.50
N TYR A 79 7.53 -3.86 -3.36
CA TYR A 79 6.85 -5.09 -3.72
C TYR A 79 7.86 -6.23 -3.82
N SER A 80 7.41 -7.45 -3.57
CA SER A 80 8.18 -8.63 -3.92
C SER A 80 7.32 -9.71 -4.55
N PHE A 81 7.97 -10.55 -5.34
CA PHE A 81 7.37 -11.66 -6.04
C PHE A 81 8.38 -12.78 -6.28
N ILE A 82 7.86 -14.00 -6.37
CA ILE A 82 8.63 -15.18 -6.79
C ILE A 82 8.50 -15.30 -8.31
N SER A 83 9.64 -15.29 -9.00
CA SER A 83 9.72 -15.47 -10.44
C SER A 83 9.87 -16.95 -10.81
N ALA A 84 9.53 -17.28 -12.06
CA ALA A 84 9.67 -18.63 -12.62
C ALA A 84 11.14 -19.09 -12.72
N ASP A 85 12.10 -18.17 -12.63
CA ASP A 85 13.54 -18.46 -12.56
C ASP A 85 14.01 -18.97 -11.18
N GLY A 86 13.11 -19.05 -10.20
CA GLY A 86 13.42 -19.50 -8.84
C GLY A 86 14.07 -18.42 -7.96
N TYR A 87 13.91 -17.14 -8.30
CA TYR A 87 14.33 -16.02 -7.46
C TYR A 87 13.13 -15.28 -6.85
N GLU A 88 13.29 -14.83 -5.62
CA GLU A 88 12.48 -13.77 -5.04
C GLU A 88 13.09 -12.42 -5.41
N TYR A 89 12.34 -11.61 -6.13
CA TYR A 89 12.70 -10.23 -6.44
C TYR A 89 12.04 -9.29 -5.44
N THR A 90 12.82 -8.40 -4.84
CA THR A 90 12.31 -7.33 -3.98
C THR A 90 12.69 -5.99 -4.59
N VAL A 91 11.70 -5.12 -4.77
CA VAL A 91 11.89 -3.73 -5.18
C VAL A 91 11.44 -2.85 -4.03
N LYS A 92 12.34 -1.98 -3.56
CA LYS A 92 12.03 -0.86 -2.67
C LYS A 92 12.22 0.43 -3.44
N TYR A 93 11.41 1.44 -3.18
CA TYR A 93 11.55 2.71 -3.89
C TYR A 93 11.17 3.91 -3.03
N LYS A 94 11.73 5.05 -3.44
CA LYS A 94 11.34 6.39 -3.04
C LYS A 94 11.05 7.21 -4.30
N ALA A 95 9.91 7.89 -4.37
CA ALA A 95 9.58 8.82 -5.44
C ALA A 95 9.17 10.17 -4.86
N ASN A 96 9.75 11.24 -5.39
CA ASN A 96 9.45 12.62 -5.03
C ASN A 96 9.84 13.56 -6.19
N LYS A 97 9.92 14.87 -5.96
CA LYS A 97 10.35 15.87 -6.97
C LYS A 97 11.70 15.59 -7.64
N ASN A 98 12.57 14.78 -7.03
CA ASN A 98 13.87 14.39 -7.60
C ASN A 98 13.77 13.10 -8.46
N GLY A 99 12.57 12.59 -8.71
CA GLY A 99 12.32 11.40 -9.50
C GLY A 99 12.26 10.10 -8.70
N PHE A 100 12.20 8.99 -9.43
CA PHE A 100 12.08 7.63 -8.91
C PHE A 100 13.46 7.03 -8.57
N GLN A 101 13.62 6.59 -7.33
CA GLN A 101 14.87 6.05 -6.78
C GLN A 101 14.62 4.60 -6.31
N PRO A 102 14.88 3.59 -7.16
CA PRO A 102 14.69 2.19 -6.82
C PRO A 102 15.93 1.56 -6.17
N TYR A 103 15.67 0.56 -5.34
CA TYR A 103 16.64 -0.40 -4.84
C TYR A 103 16.09 -1.81 -5.07
N VAL A 104 16.84 -2.64 -5.79
CA VAL A 104 16.39 -3.97 -6.21
C VAL A 104 17.33 -5.04 -5.67
N THR A 105 16.77 -6.08 -5.08
CA THR A 105 17.50 -7.30 -4.72
C THR A 105 16.84 -8.53 -5.33
N ALA A 106 17.65 -9.55 -5.59
CA ALA A 106 17.19 -10.86 -6.03
C ALA A 106 17.83 -11.93 -5.12
N HIS A 107 17.00 -12.81 -4.57
CA HIS A 107 17.44 -13.90 -3.70
C HIS A 107 17.01 -15.23 -4.30
N LYS A 108 17.98 -16.13 -4.55
CA LYS A 108 17.67 -17.47 -5.05
C LYS A 108 16.96 -18.27 -3.95
N ILE A 109 15.79 -18.77 -4.28
CA ILE A 109 14.99 -19.59 -3.37
C ILE A 109 15.60 -20.99 -3.42
N LYS A 110 16.06 -21.50 -2.29
CA LYS A 110 16.47 -22.91 -2.20
C LYS A 110 15.19 -23.72 -2.06
N GLU A 111 14.99 -24.70 -2.94
CA GLU A 111 13.96 -25.70 -2.71
C GLU A 111 14.32 -26.46 -1.42
N THR A 112 13.46 -26.35 -0.42
CA THR A 112 13.55 -27.21 0.75
C THR A 112 13.02 -28.58 0.32
N SER A 113 13.96 -29.49 0.01
CA SER A 113 13.67 -30.90 -0.27
C SER A 113 13.13 -31.63 0.96
#